data_AF-A0A6C1T1S4-F1
#
_entry.id   AF-A0A6C1T1S4-F1
#
_cell.length_a   1.000
_cell.length_b   1.000
_cell.length_c   1.000
_cell.angle_alpha   90.00
_cell.angle_beta   90.00
_cell.angle_gamma   90.00
#
_symmetry.space_group_name_H-M   'P 1'
#
loop_
_entity.id
_entity.type
_entity.pdbx_description
1 polymer ?
#
loop_
_entity_poly.entity_id
_entity_poly.type
_entity_poly.pdbx_seq_one_letter_code
_entity_poly.pdbx_strand_id
1 'polypeptide(L)'
;MAEAGKSSKQDLADRAWHAMAVEEALELLETDPETGLSDEEAKERQGRFGANRLTPQSERNALKRLLSQFKNMFIYLLLAASAVAAALGEWLDSGVIFG
;
A
#
# COMPACT_ATOMS: atom_id res chain seq x y z
N MET A 1 1.40 -8.46 -23.98
CA MET A 1 0.47 -9.60 -23.77
C MET A 1 0.01 -9.68 -22.30
N ALA A 2 -0.63 -8.65 -21.74
CA ALA A 2 -1.07 -8.64 -20.32
C ALA A 2 -2.46 -8.00 -20.08
N GLU A 3 -3.29 -7.87 -21.12
CA GLU A 3 -4.54 -7.08 -21.04
C GLU A 3 -5.81 -7.92 -20.93
N ALA A 4 -5.80 -9.20 -21.32
CA ALA A 4 -7.00 -10.05 -21.34
C ALA A 4 -7.54 -10.45 -19.94
N GLY A 5 -6.72 -10.35 -18.88
CA GLY A 5 -7.10 -10.79 -17.53
C GLY A 5 -7.79 -9.73 -16.65
N LYS A 6 -7.79 -8.45 -17.06
CA LYS A 6 -8.39 -7.36 -16.26
C LYS A 6 -9.90 -7.22 -16.48
N SER A 7 -10.37 -7.43 -17.71
CA SER A 7 -11.78 -7.24 -18.11
C SER A 7 -12.74 -8.05 -17.23
N SER A 8 -12.54 -9.38 -17.13
CA SER A 8 -13.48 -10.25 -16.42
C SER A 8 -13.56 -10.00 -14.90
N LYS A 9 -12.48 -9.53 -14.26
CA LYS A 9 -12.51 -9.22 -12.80
C LYS A 9 -13.18 -7.89 -12.52
N GLN A 10 -13.04 -6.92 -13.41
CA GLN A 10 -13.69 -5.60 -13.29
C GLN A 10 -15.20 -5.74 -13.47
N ASP A 11 -15.66 -6.58 -14.40
CA ASP A 11 -17.08 -6.87 -14.63
C ASP A 11 -17.78 -7.49 -13.41
N LEU A 12 -17.04 -8.14 -12.50
CA LEU A 12 -17.57 -8.66 -11.23
C LEU A 12 -17.59 -7.59 -10.12
N ALA A 13 -16.62 -6.67 -10.13
CA ALA A 13 -16.51 -5.63 -9.12
C ALA A 13 -17.58 -4.53 -9.29
N ASP A 14 -17.97 -4.25 -10.52
CA ASP A 14 -18.90 -3.16 -10.86
C ASP A 14 -20.38 -3.56 -10.73
N ARG A 15 -20.67 -4.80 -10.31
CA ARG A 15 -22.04 -5.29 -10.11
C ARG A 15 -22.62 -4.81 -8.79
N ALA A 16 -23.89 -4.42 -8.82
CA ALA A 16 -24.66 -4.09 -7.63
C ALA A 16 -25.15 -5.35 -6.91
N TRP A 17 -24.23 -6.18 -6.39
CA TRP A 17 -24.54 -7.45 -5.70
C TRP A 17 -25.60 -7.32 -4.61
N HIS A 18 -25.62 -6.18 -3.91
CA HIS A 18 -26.58 -5.89 -2.85
C HIS A 18 -28.03 -5.67 -3.32
N ALA A 19 -28.23 -5.39 -4.61
CA ALA A 19 -29.54 -5.16 -5.22
C ALA A 19 -30.00 -6.33 -6.10
N MET A 20 -29.17 -7.38 -6.19
CA MET A 20 -29.42 -8.57 -7.00
C MET A 20 -30.28 -9.58 -6.23
N ALA A 21 -31.12 -10.33 -6.95
CA ALA A 21 -31.84 -11.45 -6.35
C ALA A 21 -30.86 -12.57 -5.96
N VAL A 22 -31.20 -13.35 -4.93
CA VAL A 22 -30.33 -14.40 -4.41
C VAL A 22 -30.08 -15.47 -5.47
N GLU A 23 -31.12 -15.86 -6.20
CA GLU A 23 -31.08 -16.90 -7.24
C GLU A 23 -30.16 -16.48 -8.39
N GLU A 24 -30.23 -15.21 -8.80
CA GLU A 24 -29.37 -14.64 -9.85
C GLU A 24 -27.90 -14.62 -9.40
N ALA A 25 -27.64 -14.27 -8.13
CA ALA A 25 -26.30 -14.31 -7.57
C ALA A 25 -25.74 -15.73 -7.49
N LEU A 26 -26.55 -16.73 -7.10
CA LEU A 26 -26.16 -18.14 -7.04
C LEU A 26 -25.86 -18.72 -8.42
N GLU A 27 -26.66 -18.36 -9.43
CA GLU A 27 -26.43 -18.76 -10.82
C GLU A 27 -25.14 -18.14 -11.36
N LEU A 28 -24.93 -16.84 -11.14
CA LEU A 28 -23.71 -16.14 -11.57
C LEU A 28 -22.44 -16.63 -10.88
N LEU A 29 -22.54 -17.01 -9.61
CA LEU A 29 -21.42 -17.53 -8.83
C LEU A 29 -21.28 -19.05 -8.99
N GLU A 30 -22.16 -19.72 -9.73
CA GLU A 30 -22.19 -21.17 -9.93
C GLU A 30 -21.96 -21.88 -8.58
N THR A 31 -22.79 -21.57 -7.58
CA THR A 31 -22.63 -22.07 -6.21
C THR A 31 -23.94 -22.63 -5.70
N ASP A 32 -23.87 -23.76 -5.02
CA ASP A 32 -25.04 -24.36 -4.37
C ASP A 32 -25.30 -23.68 -3.00
N PRO A 33 -26.55 -23.29 -2.70
CA PRO A 33 -26.87 -22.59 -1.46
C PRO A 33 -26.79 -23.46 -0.19
N GLU A 34 -26.94 -24.78 -0.31
CA GLU A 34 -26.96 -25.70 0.83
C GLU A 34 -25.59 -26.29 1.13
N THR A 35 -24.84 -26.60 0.07
CA THR A 35 -23.56 -27.33 0.14
C THR A 35 -22.35 -26.44 -0.17
N GLY A 36 -22.57 -25.28 -0.80
CA GLY A 36 -21.51 -24.34 -1.13
C GLY A 36 -20.64 -24.79 -2.31
N LEU A 37 -19.33 -24.54 -2.19
CA LEU A 37 -18.34 -24.92 -3.19
C LEU A 37 -17.60 -26.19 -2.76
N SER A 38 -17.20 -27.00 -3.74
CA SER A 38 -16.25 -28.09 -3.48
C SER A 38 -14.85 -27.58 -3.15
N ASP A 39 -14.03 -28.41 -2.51
CA ASP A 39 -12.65 -28.08 -2.18
C ASP A 39 -11.80 -27.84 -3.45
N GLU A 40 -12.09 -28.56 -4.53
CA GLU A 40 -11.45 -28.39 -5.84
C GLU A 40 -11.79 -27.02 -6.44
N GLU A 41 -13.07 -26.65 -6.48
CA GLU A 41 -13.53 -25.35 -7.01
C GLU A 41 -13.02 -24.20 -6.15
N ALA A 42 -13.01 -24.35 -4.83
CA ALA A 42 -12.47 -23.35 -3.93
C ALA A 42 -10.98 -23.10 -4.20
N LYS A 43 -10.18 -24.15 -4.42
CA LYS A 43 -8.75 -24.03 -4.78
C LYS A 43 -8.56 -23.40 -6.15
N GLU A 44 -9.35 -23.78 -7.14
CA GLU A 44 -9.29 -23.18 -8.48
C GLU A 44 -9.62 -21.68 -8.42
N ARG A 45 -10.71 -21.31 -7.74
CA ARG A 45 -11.11 -19.92 -7.54
C ARG A 45 -10.05 -19.14 -6.75
N GLN A 46 -9.43 -19.74 -5.74
CA GLN A 46 -8.32 -19.11 -5.01
C GLN A 46 -7.12 -18.84 -5.93
N GLY A 47 -6.81 -19.75 -6.87
CA GLY A 47 -5.78 -19.52 -7.89
C GLY A 47 -6.14 -18.39 -8.87
N ARG A 48 -7.42 -18.28 -9.24
CA ARG A 48 -7.91 -17.25 -10.17
C ARG A 48 -8.03 -15.86 -9.53
N PHE A 49 -8.63 -15.76 -8.36
CA PHE A 49 -8.92 -14.48 -7.69
C PHE A 49 -7.78 -14.03 -6.76
N GLY A 50 -6.97 -14.97 -6.27
CA GLY A 50 -5.98 -14.73 -5.23
C GLY A 50 -6.55 -14.94 -3.84
N ALA A 51 -5.68 -14.88 -2.84
CA ALA A 51 -6.10 -14.94 -1.45
C ALA A 51 -6.96 -13.72 -1.09
N ASN A 52 -8.03 -13.92 -0.32
CA ASN A 52 -8.85 -12.84 0.24
C ASN A 52 -8.11 -12.14 1.38
N ARG A 53 -7.00 -11.48 1.04
CA ARG A 53 -6.17 -10.71 1.95
C ARG A 53 -5.75 -9.42 1.26
N LEU A 54 -5.85 -8.32 1.99
CA LEU A 54 -5.28 -7.06 1.54
C LEU A 54 -3.78 -7.23 1.40
N THR A 55 -3.23 -6.72 0.29
CA THR A 55 -1.79 -6.68 0.13
C THR A 55 -1.24 -5.73 1.19
N PRO A 56 -0.35 -6.21 2.09
CA PRO A 56 0.24 -5.34 3.08
C PRO A 56 0.97 -4.21 2.34
N GLN A 57 0.79 -2.99 2.80
CA GLN A 57 1.58 -1.87 2.29
C GLN A 57 3.05 -2.21 2.50
N SER A 58 3.87 -2.00 1.46
CA SER A 58 5.31 -2.18 1.58
C SER A 58 5.80 -1.37 2.77
N GLU A 59 6.37 -2.05 3.76
CA GLU A 59 6.95 -1.39 4.92
C GLU A 59 8.03 -0.43 4.43
N ARG A 60 7.79 0.87 4.61
CA ARG A 60 8.77 1.88 4.26
C ARG A 60 9.95 1.73 5.22
N ASN A 61 11.07 1.23 4.70
CA ASN A 61 12.33 1.09 5.43
C ASN A 61 12.62 2.37 6.24
N ALA A 62 12.91 2.22 7.54
CA ALA A 62 13.09 3.33 8.48
C ALA A 62 14.14 4.35 8.00
N LEU A 63 15.24 3.87 7.39
CA LEU A 63 16.27 4.73 6.79
C LEU A 63 15.73 5.52 5.59
N LYS A 64 14.92 4.89 4.73
CA LYS A 64 14.29 5.56 3.59
C LYS A 64 13.29 6.62 4.04
N ARG A 65 12.60 6.41 5.16
CA ARG A 65 11.72 7.41 5.80
C ARG A 65 12.53 8.58 6.35
N LEU A 66 13.65 8.34 7.01
CA LEU A 66 14.54 9.39 7.52
C LEU A 66 15.10 10.23 6.35
N LEU A 67 15.64 9.59 5.31
CA LEU A 67 16.17 10.26 4.12
C LEU A 67 15.10 11.03 3.34
N SER A 68 13.84 10.59 3.40
CA SER A 68 12.71 11.32 2.81
C SER A 68 12.50 12.68 3.46
N GLN A 69 12.80 12.83 4.76
CA GLN A 69 12.62 14.11 5.46
C GLN A 69 13.56 15.17 4.91
N PHE A 70 14.78 14.81 4.51
CA PHE A 70 15.77 15.73 3.93
C PHE A 70 15.36 16.30 2.57
N LYS A 71 14.32 15.76 1.92
CA LYS A 71 13.75 16.29 0.67
C LYS A 71 12.82 17.47 0.89
N ASN A 72 13.15 18.34 1.84
CA ASN A 72 12.37 19.52 2.19
C ASN A 72 13.24 20.78 2.02
N MET A 73 12.74 21.78 1.29
CA MET A 73 13.40 23.07 1.08
C MET A 73 13.88 23.71 2.39
N PHE A 74 13.06 23.64 3.45
CA PHE A 74 13.42 24.18 4.76
C PHE A 74 14.66 23.52 5.37
N ILE A 75 14.83 22.21 5.18
CA ILE A 75 16.02 21.51 5.69
C ILE A 75 17.28 22.00 4.99
N TYR A 76 17.22 22.26 3.68
CA TYR A 76 18.37 22.84 2.97
C TYR A 76 18.69 24.26 3.44
N LEU A 77 17.68 25.08 3.73
CA LEU A 77 17.87 26.43 4.30
C LEU A 77 18.56 26.35 5.67
N LEU A 78 18.09 25.45 6.55
CA LEU A 78 18.69 25.25 7.87
C LEU A 78 20.13 24.74 7.76
N LEU A 79 20.40 23.77 6.90
CA LEU A 79 21.76 23.26 6.68
C LEU A 79 22.69 24.36 6.14
N ALA A 80 22.22 25.20 5.22
CA ALA A 80 23.00 26.32 4.72
C ALA A 80 23.29 27.36 5.81
N ALA A 81 22.28 27.72 6.61
CA ALA A 81 22.44 28.64 7.73
C ALA A 81 23.41 28.09 8.79
N SER A 82 23.28 26.80 9.15
CA SER A 82 24.20 26.12 10.06
C SER A 82 25.62 26.04 9.51
N ALA A 83 25.79 25.80 8.21
CA ALA A 83 27.11 25.79 7.57
C ALA A 83 27.76 27.17 7.59
N VAL A 84 26.98 28.23 7.33
CA VAL A 84 27.45 29.62 7.44
C VAL A 84 27.81 29.95 8.89
N ALA A 85 26.96 29.63 9.87
CA ALA A 85 27.24 29.84 11.29
C ALA A 85 28.51 29.10 11.77
N ALA A 86 28.68 27.85 11.33
CA ALA A 86 29.88 27.07 11.59
C ALA A 86 31.12 27.68 10.93
N ALA A 87 31.01 28.22 9.72
CA ALA A 87 32.12 28.88 9.03
C ALA A 87 32.50 30.23 9.68
N LEU A 88 31.54 30.93 10.28
CA LEU A 88 31.75 32.19 11.02
C LEU A 88 32.45 32.00 12.37
N GLY A 89 32.65 30.75 12.82
CA GLY A 89 33.63 30.49 13.86
C GLY A 89 33.15 30.63 15.30
N GLU A 90 31.84 30.67 15.58
CA GLU A 90 31.33 30.62 16.97
C GLU A 90 31.43 29.22 17.62
N TRP A 91 32.50 28.48 17.29
CA TRP A 91 32.89 27.26 17.99
C TRP A 91 33.46 27.55 19.39
N LEU A 92 33.81 28.82 19.66
CA LEU A 92 34.42 29.27 20.92
C LEU A 92 33.45 29.22 22.12
N ASP A 93 32.16 29.46 21.92
CA ASP A 93 31.19 29.50 23.04
C ASP A 93 30.56 28.14 23.36
N SER A 94 30.50 27.20 22.40
CA SER A 94 29.83 25.90 22.61
C SER A 94 30.66 24.86 23.37
N GLY A 95 31.96 25.09 23.58
CA GLY A 95 32.81 24.21 24.40
C GLY A 95 32.53 24.31 25.91
N VAL A 96 31.99 25.44 26.38
CA VAL A 96 31.72 25.69 27.82
C VAL A 96 30.46 24.97 28.31
N ILE A 97 29.55 24.58 27.40
CA ILE A 97 28.26 23.96 27.76
C ILE A 97 28.36 22.44 27.94
N PHE A 98 29.46 21.82 27.50
CA PHE A 98 29.73 20.38 27.71
C PHE A 98 30.52 20.07 29.00
N GLY A 99 30.66 21.05 29.91
CA GLY A 99 31.23 20.89 31.26
C GLY A 99 30.18 20.76 32.35
#